data_AF-A0A947X9W5-F1
#
_entry.id   AF-A0A947X9W5-F1
#
_cell.length_a   1.000
_cell.length_b   1.000
_cell.length_c   1.000
_cell.angle_alpha   90.00
_cell.angle_beta   90.00
_cell.angle_gamma   90.00
#
_symmetry.space_group_name_H-M   'P 1'
#
loop_
_entity.id
_entity.type
_entity.pdbx_description
1 polymer ?
#
loop_
_entity_poly.entity_id
_entity_poly.type
_entity_poly.pdbx_seq_one_letter_code
_entity_poly.pdbx_strand_id
1 'polypeptide(L)'
;MEDDKSIKRTDQNPQNSQKKKSLLQLSQTFSGPLPPPTVLEHYERILPGAADRIISMAEQQSKHRQEQESRIIKYSGRDSLLGLIFGLTIGLTAIIGGVMCILHSYAISGVILGGSGLAGLVGVFVYGSREKKEPSSEQSEE
;
A
#
# COMPACT_ATOMS: atom_id res chain seq x y z
N MET A 1 -26.20 -21.24 -71.33
CA MET A 1 -25.50 -21.47 -70.06
C MET A 1 -25.20 -20.09 -69.52
N GLU A 2 -25.83 -19.72 -68.39
CA GLU A 2 -25.37 -18.67 -67.43
C GLU A 2 -25.30 -17.23 -67.99
N ASP A 3 -25.86 -16.16 -67.40
CA ASP A 3 -26.41 -15.93 -66.07
C ASP A 3 -27.17 -14.57 -66.03
N ASP A 4 -28.16 -14.53 -65.14
CA ASP A 4 -28.53 -13.44 -64.23
C ASP A 4 -28.93 -12.05 -64.82
N LYS A 5 -30.24 -11.74 -64.96
CA LYS A 5 -31.21 -11.24 -63.95
C LYS A 5 -31.26 -9.72 -63.82
N SER A 6 -32.24 -9.18 -64.53
CA SER A 6 -33.25 -8.24 -64.02
C SER A 6 -32.78 -7.15 -63.04
N ILE A 7 -32.52 -5.97 -63.58
CA ILE A 7 -32.44 -4.70 -62.85
C ILE A 7 -33.73 -4.50 -62.02
N LYS A 8 -33.60 -4.53 -60.69
CA LYS A 8 -34.65 -4.10 -59.74
C LYS A 8 -34.31 -2.73 -59.16
N ARG A 9 -35.33 -1.86 -59.22
CA ARG A 9 -35.48 -0.57 -58.55
C ARG A 9 -35.23 -0.68 -57.04
N THR A 10 -34.70 0.36 -56.39
CA THR A 10 -35.28 1.00 -55.18
C THR A 10 -34.44 2.22 -54.81
N ASP A 11 -35.00 3.41 -55.07
CA ASP A 11 -34.71 4.64 -54.35
C ASP A 11 -35.07 4.45 -52.87
N GLN A 12 -34.18 4.79 -51.91
CA GLN A 12 -34.58 5.36 -50.61
C GLN A 12 -33.39 5.84 -49.73
N ASN A 13 -33.25 7.18 -49.70
CA ASN A 13 -33.21 8.03 -48.50
C ASN A 13 -32.01 7.97 -47.51
N PRO A 14 -31.14 9.01 -47.48
CA PRO A 14 -30.06 9.20 -46.50
C PRO A 14 -30.49 10.06 -45.29
N GLN A 15 -31.53 9.68 -44.54
CA GLN A 15 -32.01 10.48 -43.38
C GLN A 15 -32.48 9.62 -42.20
N ASN A 16 -31.58 8.83 -41.60
CA ASN A 16 -31.75 8.41 -40.21
C ASN A 16 -30.64 9.01 -39.34
N SER A 17 -30.66 10.34 -39.24
CA SER A 17 -29.97 11.07 -38.18
C SER A 17 -30.65 10.75 -36.85
N GLN A 18 -30.36 9.57 -36.31
CA GLN A 18 -30.63 9.22 -34.91
C GLN A 18 -29.86 10.21 -34.04
N LYS A 19 -30.55 11.30 -33.70
CA LYS A 19 -30.21 12.24 -32.65
C LYS A 19 -30.25 11.45 -31.33
N LYS A 20 -29.17 10.74 -31.03
CA LYS A 20 -28.90 10.17 -29.70
C LYS A 20 -28.88 11.35 -28.74
N LYS A 21 -30.01 11.60 -28.07
CA LYS A 21 -30.05 12.41 -26.85
C LYS A 21 -29.21 11.62 -25.84
N SER A 22 -27.93 11.93 -25.73
CA SER A 22 -27.12 11.47 -24.61
C SER A 22 -27.75 12.05 -23.35
N LEU A 23 -28.43 11.21 -22.58
CA LEU A 23 -28.89 11.57 -21.24
C LEU A 23 -27.64 11.86 -20.41
N LEU A 24 -27.50 13.12 -20.01
CA LEU A 24 -26.42 13.57 -19.13
C LEU A 24 -26.72 13.00 -17.73
N GLN A 25 -26.09 11.87 -17.38
CA GLN A 25 -26.21 11.30 -16.04
C GLN A 25 -25.29 12.07 -15.10
N LEU A 26 -25.86 12.98 -14.31
CA LEU A 26 -25.13 13.71 -13.27
C LEU A 26 -24.91 12.77 -12.06
N SER A 27 -23.77 12.09 -12.03
CA SER A 27 -23.35 11.31 -10.85
C SER A 27 -22.62 12.24 -9.87
N GLN A 28 -23.21 12.50 -8.71
CA GLN A 28 -22.51 13.17 -7.61
C GLN A 28 -21.78 12.10 -6.78
N THR A 29 -20.46 12.01 -6.96
CA THR A 29 -19.61 11.18 -6.10
C THR A 29 -19.10 12.06 -4.96
N PHE A 30 -19.57 11.78 -3.74
CA PHE A 30 -19.04 12.41 -2.55
C PHE A 30 -18.05 11.46 -1.89
N SER A 31 -16.88 11.97 -1.51
CA SER A 31 -15.85 11.21 -0.82
C SER A 31 -15.53 11.89 0.50
N GLY A 32 -15.76 11.17 1.60
CA GLY A 32 -15.53 11.64 2.95
C GLY A 32 -16.17 10.68 3.96
N PRO A 33 -15.74 10.72 5.23
CA PRO A 33 -16.25 9.84 6.28
C PRO A 33 -17.71 10.15 6.66
N LEU A 34 -18.22 11.32 6.27
CA LEU A 34 -19.59 11.77 6.53
C LEU A 34 -20.27 12.13 5.20
N PRO A 35 -21.54 11.76 4.97
CA PRO A 35 -22.26 12.18 3.78
C PRO A 35 -22.45 13.71 3.74
N PRO A 36 -22.83 14.29 2.59
CA PRO A 36 -23.14 15.72 2.51
C PRO A 36 -24.24 16.12 3.50
N PRO A 37 -24.23 17.36 4.03
CA PRO A 37 -25.25 17.83 4.96
C PRO A 37 -26.68 17.67 4.44
N THR A 38 -26.90 17.91 3.14
CA THR A 38 -28.20 17.74 2.48
C THR A 38 -28.71 16.30 2.52
N VAL A 39 -27.81 15.33 2.33
CA VAL A 39 -28.13 13.89 2.39
C VAL A 39 -28.37 13.46 3.84
N LEU A 40 -27.59 13.96 4.79
CA LEU A 40 -27.78 13.74 6.22
C LEU A 40 -29.15 14.23 6.71
N GLU A 41 -29.59 15.41 6.24
CA GLU A 41 -30.93 15.95 6.54
C GLU A 41 -32.04 15.01 6.02
N HIS A 42 -31.87 14.45 4.82
CA HIS A 42 -32.83 13.48 4.29
C HIS A 42 -32.90 12.20 5.13
N TYR A 43 -31.76 11.68 5.59
CA TYR A 43 -31.75 10.51 6.49
C TYR A 43 -32.48 10.79 7.80
N GLU A 44 -32.25 11.96 8.41
CA GLU A 44 -32.92 12.37 9.65
C GLU A 44 -34.44 12.52 9.47
N ARG A 45 -34.88 13.03 8.31
CA ARG A 45 -36.30 13.13 7.96
C ARG A 45 -36.97 11.78 7.74
N ILE A 46 -36.25 10.79 7.22
CA ILE A 46 -36.77 9.43 6.98
C ILE A 46 -36.84 8.66 8.30
N LEU A 47 -35.77 8.74 9.11
CA LEU A 47 -35.67 8.06 10.39
C LEU A 47 -34.99 9.01 11.39
N PRO A 48 -35.74 9.60 12.33
CA PRO A 48 -35.17 10.44 13.38
C PRO A 48 -34.10 9.70 14.18
N GLY A 49 -32.95 10.32 14.37
CA GLY A 49 -31.75 9.74 14.99
C GLY A 49 -30.80 9.03 14.02
N ALA A 50 -31.12 8.94 12.73
CA ALA A 50 -30.22 8.36 11.74
C ALA A 50 -28.96 9.22 11.54
N ALA A 51 -29.08 10.55 11.57
CA ALA A 51 -27.93 11.44 11.42
C ALA A 51 -26.90 11.22 12.53
N ASP A 52 -27.36 11.19 13.78
CA ASP A 52 -26.51 10.96 14.95
C ASP A 52 -25.79 9.61 14.88
N ARG A 53 -26.50 8.56 14.46
CA ARG A 53 -25.92 7.22 14.31
C ARG A 53 -24.85 7.15 13.21
N ILE A 54 -25.04 7.88 12.11
CA ILE A 54 -24.04 7.98 11.03
C ILE A 54 -22.80 8.75 11.51
N ILE A 55 -23.01 9.87 12.20
CA ILE A 55 -21.92 10.68 12.75
C ILE A 55 -21.13 9.87 13.79
N SER A 56 -21.82 9.22 14.73
CA SER A 56 -21.20 8.37 15.74
C SER A 56 -20.41 7.21 15.11
N MET A 57 -20.92 6.61 14.04
CA MET A 57 -20.21 5.57 13.30
C MET A 57 -18.91 6.12 12.68
N ALA A 58 -18.95 7.30 12.07
CA ALA A 58 -17.76 7.94 11.50
C ALA A 58 -16.73 8.30 12.58
N GLU A 59 -17.17 8.79 13.74
CA GLU A 59 -16.30 9.08 14.89
C GLU A 59 -15.64 7.81 15.43
N GLN A 60 -16.40 6.71 15.58
CA GLN A 60 -15.87 5.43 16.03
C GLN A 60 -14.82 4.88 15.06
N GLN A 61 -15.06 4.99 13.76
CA GLN A 61 -14.09 4.59 12.73
C GLN A 61 -12.83 5.46 12.80
N SER A 62 -12.97 6.76 12.98
CA SER A 62 -11.83 7.68 13.14
C SER A 62 -11.02 7.36 14.39
N LYS A 63 -11.69 7.12 15.53
CA LYS A 63 -11.05 6.71 16.78
C LYS A 63 -10.33 5.37 16.64
N HIS A 64 -10.96 4.39 16.02
CA HIS A 64 -10.35 3.08 15.77
C HIS A 64 -9.07 3.21 14.92
N ARG A 65 -9.12 4.02 13.85
CA ARG A 65 -7.95 4.31 13.01
C ARG A 65 -6.84 4.98 13.81
N GLN A 66 -7.16 6.02 14.60
CA GLN A 66 -6.17 6.69 15.45
C GLN A 66 -5.55 5.73 16.48
N GLU A 67 -6.36 4.84 17.07
CA GLU A 67 -5.86 3.81 17.97
C GLU A 67 -4.92 2.84 17.25
N GLN A 68 -5.25 2.39 16.04
CA GLN A 68 -4.39 1.54 15.22
C GLN A 68 -3.08 2.24 14.85
N GLU A 69 -3.13 3.48 14.38
CA GLU A 69 -1.95 4.29 14.07
C GLU A 69 -1.05 4.45 15.31
N SER A 70 -1.64 4.75 16.46
CA SER A 70 -0.89 4.87 17.71
C SER A 70 -0.23 3.56 18.16
N ARG A 71 -0.88 2.41 17.90
CA ARG A 71 -0.32 1.08 18.19
C ARG A 71 0.85 0.80 17.25
N ILE A 72 0.67 1.01 15.95
CA ILE A 72 1.71 0.80 14.93
C ILE A 72 2.96 1.61 15.29
N ILE A 73 2.81 2.90 15.62
CA ILE A 73 3.94 3.76 16.03
C ILE A 73 4.66 3.19 17.26
N LYS A 74 3.91 2.71 18.26
CA LYS A 74 4.48 2.10 19.47
C LYS A 74 5.22 0.79 19.20
N TYR A 75 4.71 -0.05 18.30
CA TYR A 75 5.34 -1.33 17.97
C TYR A 75 6.58 -1.16 17.08
N SER A 76 6.52 -0.31 16.04
CA SER A 76 7.66 -0.05 15.15
C SER A 76 8.91 0.44 15.88
N GLY A 77 8.75 1.25 16.94
CA GLY A 77 9.88 1.70 17.75
C GLY A 77 10.52 0.58 18.59
N ARG A 78 9.72 -0.35 19.12
CA ARG A 78 10.20 -1.44 19.97
C ARG A 78 10.92 -2.52 19.16
N ASP A 79 10.40 -2.87 18.00
CA ASP A 79 11.00 -3.90 17.14
C ASP A 79 12.38 -3.45 16.65
N SER A 80 12.51 -2.16 16.31
CA SER A 80 13.79 -1.55 15.94
C SER A 80 14.80 -1.56 17.09
N LEU A 81 14.36 -1.27 18.32
CA LEU A 81 15.21 -1.32 19.51
C LEU A 81 15.66 -2.75 19.85
N LEU A 82 14.77 -3.74 19.75
CA LEU A 82 15.13 -5.14 19.96
C LEU A 82 16.14 -5.61 18.91
N GLY A 83 15.91 -5.31 17.63
CA GLY A 83 16.85 -5.61 16.56
C GLY A 83 18.24 -4.98 16.80
N LEU A 84 18.28 -3.74 17.28
CA LEU A 84 19.53 -3.07 17.63
C LEU A 84 20.25 -3.73 18.82
N ILE A 85 19.52 -4.16 19.84
CA ILE A 85 20.09 -4.87 21.00
C ILE A 85 20.66 -6.23 20.57
N PHE A 86 19.92 -7.02 19.79
CA PHE A 86 20.42 -8.30 19.26
C PHE A 86 21.61 -8.11 18.30
N GLY A 87 21.58 -7.07 17.47
CA GLY A 87 22.71 -6.71 16.61
C GLY A 87 23.94 -6.33 17.42
N LEU A 88 23.77 -5.54 18.49
CA LEU A 88 24.85 -5.15 19.40
C LEU A 88 25.44 -6.37 20.11
N THR A 89 24.62 -7.30 20.61
CA THR A 89 25.12 -8.49 21.32
C THR A 89 25.85 -9.45 20.39
N ILE A 90 25.36 -9.67 19.16
CA ILE A 90 26.06 -10.48 18.14
C ILE A 90 27.37 -9.79 17.74
N GLY A 91 27.35 -8.47 17.52
CA GLY A 91 28.55 -7.69 17.20
C GLY A 91 29.60 -7.77 18.31
N LEU A 92 29.20 -7.60 19.57
CA LEU A 92 30.10 -7.69 20.72
C LEU A 92 30.72 -9.09 20.84
N THR A 93 29.91 -10.14 20.72
CA THR A 93 30.39 -11.52 20.82
C THR A 93 31.34 -11.87 19.67
N ALA A 94 31.08 -11.40 18.45
CA ALA A 94 31.98 -11.56 17.31
C ALA A 94 33.32 -10.84 17.52
N ILE A 95 33.31 -9.61 18.04
CA ILE A 95 34.54 -8.85 18.34
C ILE A 95 35.34 -9.55 19.45
N ILE A 96 34.71 -9.90 20.57
CA ILE A 96 35.37 -10.57 21.70
C ILE A 96 35.93 -11.93 21.28
N GLY A 97 35.15 -12.73 20.55
CA GLY A 97 35.58 -14.01 20.02
C GLY A 97 36.75 -13.86 19.04
N GLY A 98 36.70 -12.86 18.15
CA GLY A 98 37.78 -12.54 17.22
C GLY A 98 39.07 -12.15 17.94
N VAL A 99 38.99 -11.28 18.96
CA VAL A 99 40.15 -10.87 19.78
C VAL A 99 40.73 -12.06 20.54
N MET A 100 39.90 -12.91 21.15
CA MET A 100 40.38 -14.13 21.83
C MET A 100 41.05 -15.11 20.86
N CYS A 101 40.54 -15.25 19.63
CA CYS A 101 41.16 -16.09 18.60
C CYS A 101 42.52 -15.56 18.13
N ILE A 102 42.68 -14.23 18.03
CA ILE A 102 43.97 -13.61 17.64
C ILE A 102 45.01 -13.81 18.75
N LEU A 103 44.62 -13.65 20.02
CA LEU A 103 45.52 -13.82 21.17
C LEU A 103 46.03 -15.26 21.34
N HIS A 104 45.25 -16.27 20.93
CA HIS A 104 45.64 -17.69 20.98
C HIS A 104 46.47 -18.17 19.76
N SER A 105 47.07 -17.24 19.00
CA SER A 105 48.11 -17.53 18.01
C SER A 105 47.68 -18.35 16.77
N TYR A 106 46.66 -17.87 16.05
CA TYR A 106 46.44 -18.22 14.64
C TYR A 106 46.32 -16.96 13.80
N ALA A 107 47.45 -16.38 13.38
CA ALA A 107 47.51 -15.12 12.61
C ALA A 107 46.66 -15.17 11.32
N ILE A 108 46.63 -16.34 10.64
CA ILE A 108 45.83 -16.55 9.43
C ILE A 108 44.33 -16.55 9.76
N SER A 109 43.92 -17.20 10.85
CA SER A 109 42.53 -17.21 11.30
C SER A 109 42.06 -15.81 11.69
N GLY A 110 42.92 -14.99 12.30
CA GLY A 110 42.63 -13.60 12.64
C GLY A 110 42.36 -12.71 11.42
N VAL A 111 43.16 -12.85 10.36
CA VAL A 111 42.96 -12.09 9.10
C VAL A 111 41.70 -12.55 8.37
N ILE A 112 41.41 -13.85 8.35
CA ILE A 112 40.19 -14.37 7.70
C ILE A 112 38.93 -13.94 8.48
N LEU A 113 38.93 -14.05 9.81
CA LEU A 113 37.80 -13.62 10.66
C LEU A 113 37.61 -12.09 10.62
N GLY A 114 38.69 -11.33 10.77
CA GLY A 114 38.64 -9.86 10.72
C GLY A 114 38.24 -9.34 9.33
N GLY A 115 38.83 -9.90 8.27
CA GLY A 115 38.56 -9.53 6.88
C GLY A 115 37.14 -9.88 6.43
N SER A 116 36.66 -11.10 6.75
CA SER A 116 35.27 -11.49 6.45
C SER A 116 34.24 -10.72 7.27
N GLY A 117 34.54 -10.44 8.55
CA GLY A 117 33.67 -9.62 9.40
C GLY A 117 33.55 -8.19 8.90
N LEU A 118 34.67 -7.55 8.54
CA LEU A 118 34.68 -6.18 8.00
C LEU A 118 33.99 -6.12 6.63
N ALA A 119 34.26 -7.06 5.73
CA ALA A 119 33.59 -7.14 4.42
C ALA A 119 32.09 -7.39 4.56
N GLY A 120 31.67 -8.22 5.52
CA GLY A 120 30.26 -8.43 5.85
C GLY A 120 29.58 -7.17 6.38
N LEU A 121 30.24 -6.44 7.29
CA LEU A 121 29.71 -5.17 7.82
C LEU A 121 29.53 -4.13 6.71
N VAL A 122 30.55 -3.96 5.87
CA VAL A 122 30.49 -3.06 4.70
C VAL A 122 29.40 -3.52 3.72
N GLY A 123 29.26 -4.83 3.50
CA GLY A 123 28.21 -5.40 2.68
C GLY A 123 26.81 -5.06 3.18
N VAL A 124 26.55 -5.23 4.48
CA VAL A 124 25.28 -4.87 5.12
C VAL A 124 25.02 -3.37 5.04
N PHE A 125 26.03 -2.51 5.24
CA PHE A 125 25.85 -1.06 5.07
C PHE A 125 25.54 -0.65 3.63
N VAL A 126 26.19 -1.27 2.64
CA VAL A 126 25.97 -0.97 1.22
C VAL A 126 24.64 -1.51 0.71
N TYR A 127 24.29 -2.76 1.05
CA TYR A 127 23.04 -3.40 0.59
C TYR A 127 21.83 -3.05 1.46
N GLY A 128 21.99 -2.98 2.78
CA GLY A 128 20.90 -2.62 3.71
C GLY A 128 20.40 -1.19 3.51
N SER A 129 21.24 -0.30 2.98
CA SER A 129 20.80 1.05 2.58
C SER A 129 19.93 1.07 1.32
N ARG A 130 19.78 -0.05 0.60
CA ARG A 130 18.97 -0.15 -0.62
C ARG A 130 17.56 -0.67 -0.38
N GLU A 131 17.28 -1.23 0.79
CA GLU A 131 16.00 -1.91 1.10
C GLU A 131 14.92 -0.98 1.69
N LYS A 132 15.16 0.34 1.68
CA LYS A 132 14.12 1.37 1.89
C LYS A 132 13.63 1.96 0.56
N LYS A 133 13.28 1.11 -0.40
CA LYS A 133 12.32 1.48 -1.45
C LYS A 133 11.02 0.72 -1.16
N GLU A 134 10.00 1.50 -0.85
CA GLU A 134 8.67 1.08 -0.42
C GLU A 134 8.00 0.03 -1.34
N PRO A 135 7.08 -0.77 -0.78
CA PRO A 135 6.15 -1.59 -1.53
C PRO A 135 5.00 -0.71 -2.07
N SER A 136 5.01 -0.40 -3.36
CA SER A 136 3.82 0.16 -4.02
C SER A 136 3.01 -0.96 -4.68
N SER A 137 1.94 -1.36 -3.97
CA SER A 137 0.60 -1.58 -4.54
C SER A 137 0.48 -2.34 -5.87
N GLU A 138 0.33 -3.67 -5.84
CA GLU A 138 -0.28 -4.40 -6.97
C GLU A 138 -0.71 -5.83 -6.63
N GLN A 139 -1.48 -6.05 -5.55
CA GLN A 139 -2.18 -7.33 -5.34
C GLN A 139 -3.53 -7.08 -4.68
N SER A 140 -4.43 -6.46 -5.43
CA SER A 140 -5.86 -6.45 -5.15
C SER A 140 -6.64 -6.33 -6.46
N GLU A 141 -6.31 -7.18 -7.44
CA GLU A 141 -7.18 -7.57 -8.56
C GLU A 141 -6.77 -8.98 -9.03
N GLU A 142 -7.38 -10.00 -8.43
CA GLU A 142 -7.86 -11.23 -9.10
C GLU A 142 -8.96 -11.88 -8.24
#